data_AF-A0A3D0R6S1-F1
#
_entry.id   AF-A0A3D0R6S1-F1
#
_cell.length_a   1.000
_cell.length_b   1.000
_cell.length_c   1.000
_cell.angle_alpha   90.00
_cell.angle_beta   90.00
_cell.angle_gamma   90.00
#
_symmetry.space_group_name_H-M   'P 1'
#
loop_
_entity.id
_entity.type
_entity.pdbx_description
1 polymer ?
#
loop_
_entity_poly.entity_id
_entity_poly.type
_entity_poly.pdbx_seq_one_letter_code
_entity_poly.pdbx_strand_id
1 'polypeptide(L)'
;MRSFLIAVFSFVSFLSFGQTREIAITIDDLPFVASKMDTPGNQQRAIERFDRLVQFLVDNQVPATGFIIAGAIGKGQWAFLEKFKAAGFNLGSHTYSHYNLNTMNVDKYLADVARADKVLSAI
;
A
#
# COMPACT_ATOMS: atom_id res chain seq x y z
N MET A 1 -18.91 49.69 -17.74
CA MET A 1 -17.57 49.08 -17.57
C MET A 1 -17.34 48.50 -16.18
N ARG A 2 -17.56 49.25 -15.09
CA ARG A 2 -17.24 48.79 -13.72
C ARG A 2 -18.05 47.57 -13.25
N SER A 3 -19.36 47.55 -13.55
CA SER A 3 -20.24 46.42 -13.28
C SER A 3 -19.93 45.17 -14.12
N PHE A 4 -19.47 45.38 -15.36
CA PHE A 4 -18.99 44.28 -16.22
C PHE A 4 -17.69 43.66 -15.68
N LEU A 5 -16.74 44.50 -15.23
CA LEU A 5 -15.51 44.05 -14.58
C LEU A 5 -15.79 43.27 -13.29
N ILE A 6 -16.73 43.72 -12.46
CA ILE A 6 -17.15 43.00 -11.25
C ILE A 6 -17.79 41.65 -11.59
N ALA A 7 -18.65 41.59 -12.60
CA ALA A 7 -19.26 40.35 -13.05
C ALA A 7 -18.22 39.35 -13.57
N VAL A 8 -17.23 39.82 -14.33
CA VAL A 8 -16.10 39.02 -14.83
C VAL A 8 -15.25 38.50 -13.65
N PHE A 9 -14.91 39.35 -12.68
CA PHE A 9 -14.08 38.94 -11.54
C PHE A 9 -14.77 37.91 -10.64
N SER A 10 -16.08 38.06 -10.41
CA SER A 10 -16.88 37.09 -9.67
C SER A 10 -16.98 35.75 -10.41
N PHE A 11 -17.15 35.77 -11.73
CA PHE A 11 -17.21 34.56 -12.55
C PHE A 11 -15.89 33.76 -12.53
N VAL A 12 -14.75 34.46 -12.58
CA VAL A 12 -13.41 33.83 -12.48
C VAL A 12 -13.17 33.19 -11.12
N SER A 13 -13.73 33.76 -10.04
CA SER A 13 -13.59 33.22 -8.68
C SER A 13 -14.35 31.90 -8.50
N PHE A 14 -15.46 31.67 -9.21
CA PHE A 14 -16.20 30.40 -9.21
C PHE A 14 -15.49 29.28 -9.99
N LEU A 15 -14.56 29.62 -10.89
CA LEU A 15 -13.74 28.66 -11.64
C LEU A 15 -12.47 28.23 -10.90
N SER A 16 -12.23 28.78 -9.70
CA SER A 16 -11.12 28.34 -8.86
C SER A 16 -11.49 27.00 -8.20
N PHE A 17 -11.14 25.91 -8.87
CA PHE A 17 -11.10 24.59 -8.24
C PHE A 17 -10.09 24.63 -7.09
N GLY A 18 -10.59 24.66 -5.85
CA GLY A 18 -9.75 24.46 -4.68
C GLY A 18 -9.06 23.10 -4.74
N GLN A 19 -7.86 23.00 -4.17
CA GLN A 19 -7.09 21.76 -4.12
C GLN A 19 -7.96 20.61 -3.58
N THR A 20 -8.05 19.51 -4.35
CA THR A 20 -8.73 18.29 -3.92
C THR A 20 -8.07 17.78 -2.64
N ARG A 21 -8.87 17.56 -1.60
CA ARG A 21 -8.39 17.03 -0.30
C ARG A 21 -8.40 15.51 -0.35
N GLU A 22 -7.47 14.96 -1.11
CA GLU A 22 -7.30 13.51 -1.25
C GLU A 22 -6.17 13.01 -0.37
N ILE A 23 -6.34 11.80 0.15
CA ILE A 23 -5.30 11.06 0.86
C ILE A 23 -5.18 9.66 0.26
N ALA A 24 -3.96 9.14 0.22
CA ALA A 24 -3.71 7.74 -0.12
C ALA A 24 -3.43 6.96 1.16
N ILE A 25 -4.10 5.82 1.33
CA ILE A 25 -3.81 4.88 2.41
C ILE A 25 -2.84 3.83 1.90
N THR A 26 -1.66 3.77 2.51
CA THR A 26 -0.62 2.78 2.21
C THR A 26 -0.32 1.93 3.45
N ILE A 27 0.00 0.66 3.23
CA ILE A 27 0.27 -0.31 4.29
C ILE A 27 1.60 -0.97 3.99
N ASP A 28 2.63 -0.62 4.76
CA ASP A 28 3.96 -1.19 4.60
C ASP A 28 4.09 -2.52 5.36
N ASP A 29 5.18 -3.24 5.11
CA ASP A 29 5.58 -4.45 5.81
C ASP A 29 4.57 -5.62 5.73
N LEU A 30 3.82 -5.68 4.63
CA LEU A 30 3.03 -6.86 4.29
C LEU A 30 3.96 -8.06 3.99
N PRO A 31 3.49 -9.30 4.24
CA PRO A 31 2.17 -9.67 4.78
C PRO A 31 2.04 -9.57 6.31
N PHE A 32 3.12 -9.68 7.08
CA PHE A 32 3.28 -9.22 8.48
C PHE A 32 4.70 -9.55 8.97
N VAL A 33 5.57 -8.55 9.12
CA VAL A 33 6.92 -8.77 9.69
C VAL A 33 6.88 -9.17 11.17
N ALA A 34 5.87 -8.72 11.92
CA ALA A 34 5.82 -8.87 13.38
C ALA A 34 5.08 -10.12 13.90
N SER A 35 4.31 -10.83 13.06
CA SER A 35 3.49 -11.97 13.49
C SER A 35 4.14 -13.29 13.09
N LYS A 36 4.89 -13.91 14.01
CA LYS A 36 5.41 -15.26 13.79
C LYS A 36 4.25 -16.23 13.62
N MET A 37 4.06 -16.82 12.45
CA MET A 37 3.07 -17.88 12.21
C MET A 37 3.66 -19.27 12.47
N ASP A 38 4.37 -19.39 13.59
CA ASP A 38 5.14 -20.57 13.99
C ASP A 38 4.33 -21.59 14.80
N THR A 39 3.21 -21.16 15.37
CA THR A 39 2.26 -22.01 16.10
C THR A 39 0.84 -21.86 15.53
N PRO A 40 -0.02 -22.88 15.65
CA PRO A 40 -1.41 -22.78 15.19
C PRO A 40 -2.15 -21.57 15.77
N GLY A 41 -1.92 -21.26 17.05
CA GLY A 41 -2.54 -20.12 17.72
C GLY A 41 -2.04 -18.77 17.18
N ASN A 42 -0.74 -18.63 16.88
CA ASN A 42 -0.22 -17.41 16.28
C ASN A 42 -0.69 -17.24 14.83
N GLN A 43 -0.71 -18.33 14.06
CA GLN A 43 -1.24 -18.36 12.70
C GLN A 43 -2.70 -17.90 12.66
N GLN A 44 -3.55 -18.47 13.50
CA GLN A 44 -4.96 -18.10 13.57
C GLN A 44 -5.14 -16.61 13.89
N ARG A 45 -4.40 -16.08 14.88
CA ARG A 45 -4.46 -14.65 15.22
C ARG A 45 -3.97 -13.75 14.09
N ALA A 46 -2.94 -14.17 13.35
CA ALA A 46 -2.44 -13.40 12.20
C ALA A 46 -3.51 -13.33 11.10
N ILE A 47 -4.14 -14.47 10.77
CA ILE A 47 -5.25 -14.55 9.81
C ILE A 47 -6.40 -13.64 10.25
N GLU A 48 -6.86 -13.76 11.50
CA GLU A 48 -7.98 -12.95 12.02
C GLU A 48 -7.70 -11.44 12.03
N ARG A 49 -6.45 -11.03 12.25
CA ARG A 49 -6.05 -9.62 12.20
C ARG A 49 -6.00 -9.11 10.77
N PHE A 50 -5.43 -9.90 9.86
CA PHE A 50 -5.40 -9.57 8.44
C PHE A 50 -6.82 -9.41 7.88
N ASP A 51 -7.68 -10.36 8.21
CA ASP A 51 -9.05 -10.41 7.73
C ASP A 51 -9.85 -9.21 8.22
N ARG A 52 -9.67 -8.82 9.48
CA ARG A 52 -10.30 -7.61 10.03
C ARG A 52 -9.81 -6.35 9.35
N LEU A 53 -8.52 -6.24 9.03
CA LEU A 53 -7.97 -5.11 8.30
C LEU A 53 -8.57 -5.00 6.89
N VAL A 54 -8.56 -6.11 6.13
CA VAL A 54 -9.15 -6.16 4.78
C VAL A 54 -10.64 -5.84 4.82
N GLN A 55 -11.38 -6.46 5.74
CA GLN A 55 -12.82 -6.24 5.87
C GLN A 55 -13.14 -4.79 6.21
N PHE A 56 -12.38 -4.18 7.14
CA PHE A 56 -12.55 -2.77 7.48
C PHE A 56 -12.38 -1.84 6.27
N LEU A 57 -11.36 -2.08 5.45
CA LEU A 57 -11.12 -1.29 4.24
C LEU A 57 -12.26 -1.46 3.22
N VAL A 58 -12.74 -2.70 3.03
CA VAL A 58 -13.87 -3.01 2.15
C VAL A 58 -15.16 -2.34 2.62
N ASP A 59 -15.52 -2.51 3.90
CA ASP A 59 -16.76 -1.98 4.47
C ASP A 59 -16.84 -0.46 4.41
N ASN A 60 -15.69 0.22 4.55
CA ASN A 60 -15.59 1.67 4.48
C ASN A 60 -15.26 2.20 3.07
N GLN A 61 -15.17 1.31 2.07
CA GLN A 61 -14.86 1.65 0.68
C GLN A 61 -13.57 2.47 0.55
N VAL A 62 -12.56 2.14 1.37
CA VAL A 62 -11.27 2.83 1.40
C VAL A 62 -10.30 2.11 0.46
N PRO A 63 -9.91 2.71 -0.68
CA PRO A 63 -8.86 2.14 -1.52
C PRO A 63 -7.54 2.18 -0.77
N ALA A 64 -6.75 1.11 -0.90
CA ALA A 64 -5.45 0.97 -0.25
C ALA A 64 -4.42 0.34 -1.18
N THR A 65 -3.15 0.66 -0.93
CA THR A 65 -1.99 0.01 -1.55
C THR A 65 -1.11 -0.62 -0.48
N GLY A 66 -0.86 -1.92 -0.59
CA GLY A 66 0.03 -2.66 0.31
C GLY A 66 1.43 -2.79 -0.28
N PHE A 67 2.47 -2.53 0.51
CA PHE A 67 3.88 -2.69 0.12
C PHE A 67 4.49 -3.91 0.83
N ILE A 68 5.06 -4.82 0.04
CA ILE A 68 5.45 -6.17 0.48
C ILE A 68 6.96 -6.29 0.62
N ILE A 69 7.43 -6.79 1.76
CA ILE A 69 8.83 -7.24 1.89
C ILE A 69 8.91 -8.67 1.34
N ALA A 70 9.37 -8.81 0.09
CA ALA A 70 9.29 -10.09 -0.63
C ALA A 70 10.08 -11.22 0.05
N GLY A 71 11.19 -10.91 0.74
CA GLY A 71 11.98 -11.87 1.50
C GLY A 71 11.41 -12.24 2.86
N ALA A 72 10.40 -11.51 3.35
CA ALA A 72 9.73 -11.80 4.62
C ALA A 72 8.49 -12.69 4.45
N ILE A 73 8.12 -13.05 3.22
CA ILE A 73 6.96 -13.90 2.94
C ILE A 73 7.24 -15.31 3.48
N GLY A 74 6.60 -15.64 4.60
CA GLY A 74 6.64 -16.96 5.21
C GLY A 74 5.73 -17.97 4.52
N LYS A 75 5.88 -19.24 4.91
CA LYS A 75 5.02 -20.34 4.43
C LYS A 75 3.54 -20.03 4.74
N GLY A 76 2.69 -20.11 3.73
CA GLY A 76 1.25 -19.85 3.85
C GLY A 76 0.85 -18.36 3.88
N GLN A 77 1.82 -17.43 3.95
CA GLN A 77 1.51 -16.00 3.96
C GLN A 77 1.20 -15.42 2.58
N TRP A 78 1.55 -16.12 1.50
CA TRP A 78 1.18 -15.72 0.13
C TRP A 78 -0.33 -15.55 -0.05
N ALA A 79 -1.12 -16.39 0.64
CA ALA A 79 -2.58 -16.32 0.62
C ALA A 79 -3.13 -14.98 1.15
N PHE A 80 -2.39 -14.29 2.03
CA PHE A 80 -2.78 -12.95 2.47
C PHE A 80 -2.66 -11.92 1.35
N LEU A 81 -1.61 -12.02 0.53
CA LEU A 81 -1.42 -11.15 -0.62
C LEU A 81 -2.51 -11.38 -1.67
N GLU A 82 -2.81 -12.65 -1.97
CA GLU A 82 -3.89 -13.02 -2.89
C GLU A 82 -5.23 -12.50 -2.40
N LYS A 83 -5.52 -12.63 -1.09
CA LYS A 83 -6.74 -12.09 -0.48
C LYS A 83 -6.81 -10.57 -0.59
N PHE A 84 -5.70 -9.86 -0.35
CA PHE A 84 -5.64 -8.40 -0.46
C PHE A 84 -5.93 -7.94 -1.89
N LYS A 85 -5.29 -8.58 -2.87
CA LYS A 85 -5.49 -8.30 -4.30
C LYS A 85 -6.91 -8.65 -4.75
N ALA A 86 -7.44 -9.80 -4.31
CA ALA A 86 -8.81 -10.23 -4.62
C ALA A 86 -9.88 -9.30 -4.03
N ALA A 87 -9.59 -8.60 -2.93
CA ALA A 87 -10.44 -7.56 -2.38
C ALA A 87 -10.42 -6.24 -3.18
N GLY A 88 -9.65 -6.17 -4.27
CA GLY A 88 -9.56 -5.00 -5.16
C GLY A 88 -8.49 -3.98 -4.77
N PHE A 89 -7.60 -4.31 -3.83
CA PHE A 89 -6.52 -3.43 -3.41
C PHE A 89 -5.26 -3.63 -4.25
N ASN A 90 -4.44 -2.59 -4.31
CA ASN A 90 -3.17 -2.62 -5.04
C ASN A 90 -2.05 -3.21 -4.18
N LEU A 91 -1.10 -3.88 -4.83
CA LEU A 91 0.12 -4.39 -4.20
C LEU A 91 1.36 -3.81 -4.88
N GLY A 92 2.36 -3.46 -4.08
CA GLY A 92 3.66 -2.96 -4.52
C GLY A 92 4.80 -3.61 -3.74
N SER A 93 6.02 -3.39 -4.21
CA SER A 93 7.25 -3.89 -3.58
C SER A 93 7.72 -2.94 -2.48
N HIS A 94 8.06 -3.48 -1.30
CA HIS A 94 8.82 -2.81 -0.24
C HIS A 94 10.25 -3.35 -0.15
N THR A 95 10.85 -3.66 -1.31
CA THR A 95 12.15 -4.34 -1.46
C THR A 95 12.11 -5.82 -1.00
N TYR A 96 13.23 -6.52 -1.18
CA TYR A 96 13.31 -7.93 -0.81
C TYR A 96 13.73 -8.10 0.64
N SER A 97 14.73 -7.34 1.09
CA SER A 97 15.32 -7.50 2.42
C SER A 97 15.06 -6.34 3.38
N HIS A 98 14.34 -5.29 2.96
CA HIS A 98 14.04 -4.13 3.79
C HIS A 98 15.31 -3.43 4.30
N TYR A 99 16.34 -3.35 3.45
CA TYR A 99 17.59 -2.67 3.77
C TYR A 99 17.43 -1.16 3.82
N ASN A 100 18.19 -0.50 4.70
CA ASN A 100 18.27 0.95 4.74
C ASN A 100 19.06 1.47 3.51
N LEU A 101 18.34 2.13 2.60
CA LEU A 101 18.89 2.73 1.38
C LEU A 101 20.06 3.68 1.66
N ASN A 102 20.02 4.44 2.75
CA ASN A 102 21.05 5.44 3.06
C ASN A 102 22.40 4.83 3.46
N THR A 103 22.42 3.53 3.79
CA THR A 103 23.63 2.83 4.25
C THR A 103 24.09 1.75 3.28
N MET A 104 23.34 1.53 2.20
CA MET A 104 23.60 0.45 1.24
C MET A 104 24.23 1.00 -0.04
N ASN A 105 25.14 0.24 -0.64
CA ASN A 105 25.62 0.53 -1.99
C ASN A 105 24.46 0.45 -3.00
N VAL A 106 24.40 1.40 -3.93
CA VAL A 106 23.32 1.55 -4.91
C VAL A 106 23.10 0.29 -5.75
N ASP A 107 24.16 -0.34 -6.26
CA ASP A 107 24.03 -1.53 -7.11
C ASP A 107 23.44 -2.71 -6.32
N LYS A 108 23.83 -2.85 -5.05
CA LYS A 108 23.25 -3.87 -4.17
C LYS A 108 21.79 -3.59 -3.85
N TYR A 109 21.41 -2.32 -3.65
CA TYR A 109 20.03 -1.95 -3.38
C TYR A 109 19.14 -2.19 -4.60
N LEU A 110 19.60 -1.81 -5.80
CA LEU A 110 18.89 -2.08 -7.06
C LEU A 110 18.72 -3.59 -7.31
N ALA A 111 19.74 -4.40 -7.00
CA ALA A 111 19.63 -5.85 -7.08
C ALA A 111 18.61 -6.43 -6.08
N ASP A 112 18.49 -5.84 -4.89
CA ASP A 112 17.47 -6.23 -3.89
C ASP A 112 16.06 -5.90 -4.37
N VAL A 113 15.86 -4.72 -4.96
CA VAL A 113 14.57 -4.32 -5.58
C VAL A 113 14.22 -5.27 -6.73
N ALA A 114 15.14 -5.52 -7.67
CA ALA A 114 14.90 -6.42 -8.80
C ALA A 114 14.59 -7.86 -8.36
N ARG A 115 15.20 -8.32 -7.26
CA ARG A 115 14.89 -9.61 -6.65
C ARG A 115 13.46 -9.63 -6.10
N ALA A 116 13.01 -8.56 -5.46
CA ALA A 116 11.64 -8.44 -4.98
C ALA A 116 10.65 -8.51 -6.15
N ASP A 117 10.89 -7.73 -7.20
CA ASP A 117 10.02 -7.70 -8.39
C ASP A 117 9.88 -9.08 -9.05
N LYS A 118 10.99 -9.84 -9.13
CA LYS A 118 10.97 -11.21 -9.64
C LYS A 118 10.11 -12.16 -8.79
N VAL A 119 10.09 -11.99 -7.46
CA VAL A 119 9.25 -12.81 -6.57
C VAL A 119 7.79 -12.40 -6.70
N LEU A 120 7.53 -11.09 -6.72
CA LEU A 120 6.17 -10.54 -6.73
C LEU A 120 5.52 -10.57 -8.12
N SER A 121 6.24 -10.82 -9.20
CA SER A 121 5.63 -10.95 -10.54
C SER A 121 4.59 -12.08 -10.66
N ALA A 122 4.55 -12.99 -9.69
CA ALA A 122 3.60 -14.08 -9.63
C ALA A 122 2.27 -13.74 -8.92
N ILE A 123 2.16 -12.56 -8.28
CA ILE A 123 0.96 -12.16 -7.53
C ILE A 123 -0.06 -11.41 -8.40
#